data_AF-A0A5E4UC36-F1
#
_entry.id   AF-A0A5E4UC36-F1
#
_cell.length_a   1.000
_cell.length_b   1.000
_cell.length_c   1.000
_cell.angle_alpha   90.00
_cell.angle_beta   90.00
_cell.angle_gamma   90.00
#
_symmetry.space_group_name_H-M   'P 1'
#
loop_
_entity.id
_entity.type
_entity.pdbx_description
1 polymer ?
#
loop_
_entity_poly.entity_id
_entity_poly.type
_entity_poly.pdbx_seq_one_letter_code
_entity_poly.pdbx_strand_id
1 'polypeptide(L)'
;MFTSTKAYGMPKPNRRTVLRRRAQAAAIACLWASALAVAGLTVSAWLSTPAKAAPANATTAASTAAPTAAPKIKAPSGIGRDATPAELSAWDIDVRPDFKGLPKGQGSVADGQKLFDARCASCHGTFGESNEVFNPLVGGTTDDDIKTGHVASLRANNQPVRTTLMKVDTVSTIWDYIRRAMPWNAPRSLTPDEVYAVTAYILNLGEIVPADFVLSDKNIADVQKRMPNRNGMTRAHGMWRVGDKPDTHNRACMQDCPEAGIVTSALPAYARDAHGDLAAQNRVIGPVRGVDTKLPPLSGTAAQNASVRKMAALATLGMASPDAPAQTAAATSPAATLADKNGCLACHGVTDKKIGPAFSEVATKYHGQSDATETLVAKIRAGGAGNWGSMPMPPQSQVAETDVRTMVDWILRGAK
;
A
#
# COMPACT_ATOMS: atom_id res chain seq x y z
N MET A 1 -3.86 -44.31 32.62
CA MET A 1 -2.43 -44.65 32.47
C MET A 1 -1.69 -43.39 32.03
N PHE A 2 -1.10 -42.65 32.97
CA PHE A 2 -0.19 -41.54 32.69
C PHE A 2 1.21 -41.98 33.10
N THR A 3 2.14 -42.03 32.16
CA THR A 3 3.53 -42.42 32.41
C THR A 3 4.40 -41.22 32.73
N SER A 4 5.11 -41.38 33.85
CA SER A 4 6.12 -40.54 34.50
C SER A 4 7.22 -39.96 33.60
N THR A 5 7.50 -38.66 33.76
CA THR A 5 8.76 -38.00 33.33
C THR A 5 9.75 -37.93 34.48
N LYS A 6 10.91 -38.59 34.30
CA LYS A 6 12.10 -38.54 35.16
C LYS A 6 12.69 -37.13 35.25
N ALA A 7 12.87 -36.61 36.46
CA ALA A 7 13.67 -35.42 36.72
C ALA A 7 15.17 -35.77 36.80
N TYR A 8 15.99 -35.12 35.97
CA TYR A 8 17.45 -35.15 36.10
C TYR A 8 17.91 -34.06 37.08
N GLY A 9 18.56 -34.46 38.18
CA GLY A 9 19.16 -33.53 39.15
C GLY A 9 20.45 -32.89 38.62
N MET A 10 20.55 -31.57 38.72
CA MET A 10 21.80 -30.84 38.41
C MET A 10 22.82 -30.96 39.54
N PRO A 11 24.13 -31.08 39.24
CA PRO A 11 25.18 -31.12 40.25
C PRO A 11 25.44 -29.74 40.88
N LYS A 12 25.66 -29.71 42.21
CA LYS A 12 26.00 -28.49 42.95
C LYS A 12 27.38 -27.96 42.56
N PRO A 13 27.55 -26.64 42.33
CA PRO A 13 28.83 -26.07 41.94
C PRO A 13 29.85 -26.02 43.08
N ASN A 14 31.11 -26.31 42.76
CA ASN A 14 32.26 -26.30 43.68
C ASN A 14 32.55 -24.88 44.22
N ARG A 15 32.94 -24.76 45.50
CA ARG A 15 33.24 -23.50 46.21
C ARG A 15 34.25 -22.59 45.49
N ARG A 16 35.20 -23.17 44.73
CA ARG A 16 36.18 -22.39 43.93
C ARG A 16 35.53 -21.61 42.79
N THR A 17 34.47 -22.14 42.19
CA THR A 17 33.73 -21.51 41.09
C THR A 17 32.86 -20.36 41.58
N VAL A 18 32.34 -20.46 42.81
CA VAL A 18 31.55 -19.41 43.48
C VAL A 18 32.43 -18.21 43.86
N LEU A 19 33.65 -18.46 44.36
CA LEU A 19 34.60 -17.37 44.68
C LEU A 19 35.04 -16.59 43.44
N ARG A 20 35.32 -17.27 42.33
CA ARG A 20 35.70 -16.62 41.05
C ARG A 20 34.55 -15.78 40.48
N ARG A 21 33.31 -16.26 40.55
CA ARG A 21 32.13 -15.49 40.11
C ARG A 21 31.88 -14.26 40.97
N ARG A 22 32.13 -14.33 42.29
CA ARG A 22 32.02 -13.15 43.18
C ARG A 22 33.10 -12.11 42.92
N ALA A 23 34.34 -12.52 42.63
CA ALA A 23 35.41 -11.60 42.23
C ALA A 23 35.14 -10.93 40.88
N GLN A 24 34.59 -11.65 39.90
CA GLN A 24 34.19 -11.09 38.60
C GLN A 24 32.99 -10.13 38.72
N ALA A 25 32.01 -10.42 39.59
CA ALA A 25 30.88 -9.53 39.83
C ALA A 25 31.30 -8.20 40.49
N ALA A 26 32.27 -8.23 41.42
CA ALA A 26 32.81 -7.02 42.06
C ALA A 26 33.62 -6.15 41.07
N ALA A 27 34.41 -6.76 40.19
CA ALA A 27 35.15 -6.04 39.16
C ALA A 27 34.22 -5.37 38.12
N ILE A 28 33.14 -6.04 37.74
CA ILE A 28 32.13 -5.49 36.82
C ILE A 28 31.38 -4.33 37.48
N ALA A 29 30.99 -4.45 38.76
CA ALA A 29 30.31 -3.37 39.49
C ALA A 29 31.16 -2.08 39.61
N CYS A 30 32.48 -2.21 39.83
CA CYS A 30 33.37 -1.05 39.84
C CYS A 30 33.50 -0.38 38.46
N LEU A 31 33.47 -1.14 37.36
CA LEU A 31 33.51 -0.60 36.00
C LEU A 31 32.22 0.16 35.62
N TRP A 32 31.05 -0.27 36.13
CA TRP A 32 29.79 0.45 35.90
C TRP A 32 29.67 1.75 36.73
N ALA A 33 30.22 1.78 37.95
CA ALA A 33 30.22 2.99 38.77
C ALA A 33 31.10 4.11 38.17
N SER A 34 32.21 3.76 37.50
CA SER A 34 33.06 4.73 36.81
C SER A 34 32.42 5.29 35.52
N ALA A 35 31.61 4.50 34.81
CA ALA A 35 30.95 4.92 33.58
C ALA A 35 29.79 5.93 33.82
N LEU A 36 29.08 5.80 34.95
CA LEU A 36 28.01 6.73 35.34
C LEU A 36 28.53 8.11 35.78
N ALA A 37 29.73 8.20 36.36
CA ALA A 37 30.34 9.48 36.73
C ALA A 37 30.80 10.30 35.52
N VAL A 38 31.24 9.65 34.43
CA VAL A 38 31.68 10.33 33.20
C VAL A 38 30.49 10.79 32.34
N ALA A 39 29.36 10.08 32.40
CA ALA A 39 28.12 10.50 31.71
C ALA A 39 27.43 11.71 32.38
N GLY A 40 27.54 11.86 33.70
CA GLY A 40 26.96 13.00 34.43
C GLY A 40 27.65 14.35 34.18
N LEU A 41 28.93 14.34 33.78
CA LEU A 41 29.73 15.56 33.56
C LEU A 41 29.64 16.12 32.13
N THR A 42 29.11 15.36 31.16
CA THR A 42 28.99 15.80 29.75
C THR A 42 27.60 16.32 29.38
N VAL A 43 26.57 16.08 30.22
CA VAL A 43 25.19 16.54 29.97
C VAL A 43 24.96 18.00 30.39
N SER A 44 25.76 18.53 31.32
CA SER A 44 25.61 19.93 31.80
C SER A 44 26.18 21.01 30.86
N ALA A 45 26.87 20.63 29.77
CA ALA A 45 27.48 21.58 28.84
C ALA A 45 26.63 21.86 27.57
N TRP A 46 25.48 21.21 27.40
CA TRP A 46 24.62 21.36 26.21
C TRP A 46 23.30 22.12 26.46
N LEU A 47 23.05 22.60 27.69
CA LEU A 47 21.81 23.31 28.05
C LEU A 47 21.94 24.84 28.16
N SER A 48 23.05 25.45 27.72
CA SER A 48 23.33 26.88 27.93
C SER A 48 23.65 27.67 26.67
N THR A 49 22.90 27.46 25.58
CA THR A 49 22.84 28.42 24.47
C THR A 49 21.38 28.67 24.05
N PRO A 50 20.77 29.81 24.41
CA PRO A 50 19.53 30.20 23.77
C PRO A 50 19.84 30.53 22.30
N ALA A 51 19.19 29.82 21.38
CA ALA A 51 19.21 30.16 19.98
C ALA A 51 18.75 31.63 19.84
N LYS A 52 19.65 32.48 19.38
CA LYS A 52 19.39 33.90 19.14
C LYS A 52 18.37 33.99 18.00
N ALA A 53 17.11 34.22 18.35
CA ALA A 53 16.04 34.48 17.41
C ALA A 53 16.46 35.65 16.49
N ALA A 54 16.38 35.43 15.18
CA ALA A 54 16.55 36.51 14.21
C ALA A 54 15.49 37.58 14.46
N PRO A 55 15.84 38.88 14.38
CA PRO A 55 14.87 39.95 14.61
C PRO A 55 13.78 39.89 13.54
N ALA A 56 12.55 39.68 14.00
CA ALA A 56 11.35 39.87 13.19
C ALA A 56 11.22 41.37 12.90
N ASN A 57 11.68 41.80 11.72
CA ASN A 57 11.26 43.08 11.15
C ASN A 57 9.79 42.93 10.72
N ALA A 58 8.91 43.24 11.68
CA ALA A 58 7.52 43.57 11.42
C ALA A 58 7.47 44.94 10.75
N THR A 59 7.17 44.96 9.45
CA THR A 59 6.46 46.03 8.74
C THR A 59 6.19 45.53 7.32
N THR A 60 5.15 44.72 7.18
CA THR A 60 4.42 44.66 5.91
C THR A 60 2.98 45.00 6.23
N ALA A 61 2.59 46.19 5.78
CA ALA A 61 1.20 46.62 5.78
C ALA A 61 0.35 45.53 5.11
N ALA A 62 -0.78 45.22 5.73
CA ALA A 62 -1.79 44.35 5.16
C ALA A 62 -2.32 44.99 3.86
N SER A 63 -1.70 44.63 2.74
CA SER A 63 -2.29 44.82 1.43
C SER A 63 -3.42 43.80 1.31
N THR A 64 -4.65 44.28 1.36
CA THR A 64 -5.82 43.56 0.84
C THR A 64 -5.66 43.41 -0.67
N ALA A 65 -4.80 42.48 -1.08
CA ALA A 65 -4.71 42.09 -2.48
C ALA A 65 -5.93 41.23 -2.79
N ALA A 66 -6.84 41.78 -3.59
CA ALA A 66 -7.88 41.01 -4.26
C ALA A 66 -7.24 39.79 -4.95
N PRO A 67 -7.93 38.63 -5.03
CA PRO A 67 -7.37 37.45 -5.67
C PRO A 67 -7.08 37.78 -7.14
N THR A 68 -5.81 37.97 -7.47
CA THR A 68 -5.35 38.07 -8.85
C THR A 68 -5.66 36.74 -9.52
N ALA A 69 -6.49 36.78 -10.56
CA ALA A 69 -6.78 35.63 -11.40
C ALA A 69 -5.44 35.01 -11.85
N ALA A 70 -5.30 33.69 -11.67
CA ALA A 70 -4.11 32.97 -12.11
C ALA A 70 -3.83 33.26 -13.59
N PRO A 71 -2.57 33.47 -13.99
CA PRO A 71 -2.23 33.76 -15.38
C PRO A 71 -2.70 32.60 -16.26
N LYS A 72 -3.47 32.93 -17.31
CA LYS A 72 -3.93 31.96 -18.31
C LYS A 72 -2.70 31.43 -19.04
N ILE A 73 -2.33 30.17 -18.79
CA ILE A 73 -1.26 29.49 -19.53
C ILE A 73 -1.78 29.27 -20.95
N LYS A 74 -1.22 30.00 -21.91
CA LYS A 74 -1.53 29.79 -23.34
C LYS A 74 -0.77 28.58 -23.87
N ALA A 75 -1.40 27.86 -24.79
CA ALA A 75 -0.75 26.79 -25.52
C ALA A 75 0.46 27.36 -26.30
N PRO A 76 1.63 26.68 -26.29
CA PRO A 76 2.76 27.08 -27.11
C PRO A 76 2.37 27.15 -28.59
N SER A 77 2.94 28.12 -29.32
CA SER A 77 2.69 28.24 -30.76
C SER A 77 3.00 26.92 -31.48
N GLY A 78 2.05 26.41 -32.27
CA GLY A 78 2.19 25.15 -33.01
C GLY A 78 1.94 23.87 -32.22
N ILE A 79 1.61 23.94 -30.92
CA ILE A 79 1.30 22.76 -30.08
C ILE A 79 -0.03 22.96 -29.36
N GLY A 80 -1.09 22.28 -29.83
CA GLY A 80 -2.41 22.28 -29.18
C GLY A 80 -3.18 23.59 -29.30
N ARG A 81 -4.17 23.79 -28.42
CA ARG A 81 -4.98 25.00 -28.31
C ARG A 81 -5.24 25.35 -26.84
N ASP A 82 -5.64 26.59 -26.58
CA ASP A 82 -6.07 27.01 -25.25
C ASP A 82 -7.29 26.20 -24.78
N ALA A 83 -7.30 25.86 -23.49
CA ALA A 83 -8.45 25.22 -22.85
C ALA A 83 -9.59 26.22 -22.69
N THR A 84 -10.79 25.81 -23.06
CA THR A 84 -11.99 26.63 -22.88
C THR A 84 -12.39 26.68 -21.40
N PRO A 85 -13.10 27.74 -20.94
CA PRO A 85 -13.61 27.80 -19.58
C PRO A 85 -14.51 26.60 -19.21
N ALA A 86 -15.27 26.06 -20.17
CA ALA A 86 -16.11 24.89 -19.96
C ALA A 86 -15.28 23.61 -19.72
N GLU A 87 -14.18 23.43 -20.47
CA GLU A 87 -13.26 22.31 -20.25
C GLU A 87 -12.57 22.41 -18.90
N LEU A 88 -12.10 23.61 -18.52
CA LEU A 88 -11.51 23.83 -17.20
C LEU A 88 -12.53 23.52 -16.10
N SER A 89 -13.74 24.06 -16.18
CA SER A 89 -14.80 23.78 -15.19
C SER A 89 -15.19 22.31 -15.10
N ALA A 90 -15.04 21.54 -16.17
CA ALA A 90 -15.36 20.12 -16.20
C ALA A 90 -14.24 19.23 -15.64
N TRP A 91 -12.99 19.70 -15.57
CA TRP A 91 -11.82 18.91 -15.17
C TRP A 91 -11.16 19.40 -13.88
N ASP A 92 -11.11 20.71 -13.67
CA ASP A 92 -10.62 21.38 -12.47
C ASP A 92 -11.71 21.42 -11.40
N ILE A 93 -11.90 20.26 -10.78
CA ILE A 93 -12.83 20.07 -9.65
C ILE A 93 -12.08 19.90 -8.32
N ASP A 94 -10.76 20.20 -8.32
CA ASP A 94 -9.86 19.98 -7.20
C ASP A 94 -10.28 20.81 -5.99
N VAL A 95 -10.39 20.16 -4.83
CA VAL A 95 -10.52 20.85 -3.54
C VAL A 95 -9.23 20.72 -2.76
N ARG A 96 -8.54 21.85 -2.62
CA ARG A 96 -7.27 21.94 -1.91
C ARG A 96 -7.44 21.94 -0.39
N PRO A 97 -6.35 21.71 0.37
CA PRO A 97 -6.34 21.86 1.84
C PRO A 97 -6.73 23.24 2.38
N ASP A 98 -6.60 24.30 1.58
CA ASP A 98 -7.06 25.65 1.89
C ASP A 98 -8.50 25.92 1.39
N PHE A 99 -9.22 24.87 0.99
CA PHE A 99 -10.59 24.89 0.46
C PHE A 99 -10.80 25.71 -0.81
N LYS A 100 -9.70 26.09 -1.48
CA LYS A 100 -9.81 26.63 -2.84
C LYS A 100 -10.38 25.54 -3.77
N GLY A 101 -11.42 25.91 -4.52
CA GLY A 101 -12.15 25.01 -5.41
C GLY A 101 -13.37 24.33 -4.78
N LEU A 102 -13.60 24.52 -3.47
CA LEU A 102 -14.74 23.95 -2.77
C LEU A 102 -16.06 24.59 -3.26
N PRO A 103 -17.00 23.81 -3.83
CA PRO A 103 -18.33 24.29 -4.20
C PRO A 103 -19.17 24.62 -2.97
N LYS A 104 -20.10 25.57 -3.10
CA LYS A 104 -21.09 25.84 -2.04
C LYS A 104 -22.01 24.64 -1.87
N GLY A 105 -22.38 24.34 -0.62
CA GLY A 105 -23.27 23.25 -0.32
C GLY A 105 -23.24 22.85 1.15
N GLN A 106 -24.10 21.90 1.50
CA GLN A 106 -24.17 21.34 2.85
C GLN A 106 -24.80 19.94 2.84
N GLY A 107 -24.50 19.16 3.88
CA GLY A 107 -25.08 17.83 4.07
C GLY A 107 -25.02 17.38 5.53
N SER A 108 -26.11 16.79 5.99
CA SER A 108 -26.21 16.26 7.36
C SER A 108 -25.59 14.87 7.48
N VAL A 109 -25.16 14.50 8.68
CA VAL A 109 -24.73 13.12 8.98
C VAL A 109 -25.84 12.11 8.67
N ALA A 110 -27.10 12.45 9.02
CA ALA A 110 -28.25 11.57 8.81
C ALA A 110 -28.54 11.31 7.31
N ASP A 111 -28.42 12.32 6.46
CA ASP A 111 -28.55 12.14 5.01
C ASP A 111 -27.35 11.40 4.43
N GLY A 112 -26.17 11.64 5.00
CA GLY A 112 -24.93 10.95 4.67
C GLY A 112 -25.01 9.45 4.90
N GLN A 113 -25.59 9.04 6.03
CA GLN A 113 -25.81 7.63 6.35
C GLN A 113 -26.70 6.95 5.30
N LYS A 114 -27.86 7.53 4.99
CA LYS A 114 -28.78 6.98 3.98
C LYS A 114 -28.10 6.81 2.63
N LEU A 115 -27.31 7.81 2.22
CA LEU A 115 -26.58 7.77 0.96
C LEU A 115 -25.45 6.74 0.98
N PHE A 116 -24.72 6.64 2.09
CA PHE A 116 -23.64 5.68 2.28
C PHE A 116 -24.15 4.24 2.24
N ASP A 117 -25.28 3.95 2.91
CA ASP A 117 -25.93 2.64 2.86
C ASP A 117 -26.35 2.26 1.43
N ALA A 118 -26.88 3.24 0.68
CA ALA A 118 -27.36 3.01 -0.68
C ALA A 118 -26.24 2.88 -1.73
N ARG A 119 -25.09 3.53 -1.54
CA ARG A 119 -24.07 3.70 -2.59
C ARG A 119 -22.66 3.21 -2.24
N CYS A 120 -22.35 3.02 -0.95
CA CYS A 120 -21.00 2.79 -0.46
C CYS A 120 -20.85 1.50 0.37
N ALA A 121 -21.86 1.14 1.16
CA ALA A 121 -21.76 0.10 2.18
C ALA A 121 -21.48 -1.31 1.63
N SER A 122 -21.84 -1.61 0.38
CA SER A 122 -21.52 -2.89 -0.27
C SER A 122 -20.01 -3.18 -0.33
N CYS A 123 -19.19 -2.12 -0.37
CA CYS A 123 -17.74 -2.20 -0.40
C CYS A 123 -17.10 -1.80 0.93
N HIS A 124 -17.66 -0.79 1.61
CA HIS A 124 -17.03 -0.17 2.78
C HIS A 124 -17.60 -0.61 4.13
N GLY A 125 -18.57 -1.53 4.16
CA GLY A 125 -19.32 -1.86 5.38
C GLY A 125 -20.30 -0.75 5.75
N THR A 126 -21.20 -0.96 6.72
CA THR A 126 -22.20 0.08 7.11
C THR A 126 -21.56 1.16 7.99
N PHE A 127 -20.54 0.79 8.74
CA PHE A 127 -19.81 1.62 9.70
C PHE A 127 -18.38 1.96 9.23
N GLY A 128 -18.08 1.78 7.93
CA GLY A 128 -16.75 2.03 7.39
C GLY A 128 -15.70 0.98 7.79
N GLU A 129 -16.12 -0.16 8.31
CA GLU A 129 -15.30 -1.29 8.77
C GLU A 129 -14.72 -2.13 7.62
N SER A 130 -15.13 -1.82 6.38
CA SER A 130 -14.82 -2.56 5.15
C SER A 130 -15.47 -3.93 5.01
N ASN A 131 -15.32 -4.51 3.83
CA ASN A 131 -15.56 -5.93 3.57
C ASN A 131 -14.23 -6.71 3.52
N GLU A 132 -14.27 -7.99 3.15
CA GLU A 132 -13.07 -8.86 3.10
C GLU A 132 -11.94 -8.36 2.16
N VAL A 133 -12.24 -7.43 1.24
CA VAL A 133 -11.34 -7.00 0.16
C VAL A 133 -10.75 -5.61 0.40
N PHE A 134 -11.54 -4.67 0.91
CA PHE A 134 -11.11 -3.28 1.08
C PHE A 134 -10.54 -3.05 2.49
N ASN A 135 -9.70 -2.03 2.64
CA ASN A 135 -9.27 -1.60 3.98
C ASN A 135 -10.38 -0.77 4.66
N PRO A 136 -10.53 -0.84 5.98
CA PRO A 136 -11.46 -0.01 6.73
C PRO A 136 -11.21 1.49 6.50
N LEU A 137 -12.29 2.25 6.33
CA LEU A 137 -12.26 3.71 6.26
C LEU A 137 -12.08 4.31 7.65
N VAL A 138 -12.74 3.71 8.65
CA VAL A 138 -12.89 4.24 10.00
C VAL A 138 -12.33 3.26 11.03
N GLY A 139 -11.82 3.79 12.14
CA GLY A 139 -11.27 3.03 13.27
C GLY A 139 -9.81 3.37 13.54
N GLY A 140 -9.32 2.99 14.72
CA GLY A 140 -7.92 3.17 15.10
C GLY A 140 -7.50 4.62 15.42
N THR A 141 -8.46 5.51 15.62
CA THR A 141 -8.27 6.89 16.10
C THR A 141 -8.99 7.09 17.43
N THR A 142 -8.53 8.06 18.23
CA THR A 142 -9.06 8.38 19.56
C THR A 142 -9.26 9.89 19.71
N ASP A 143 -10.02 10.29 20.74
CA ASP A 143 -10.15 11.70 21.14
C ASP A 143 -8.80 12.39 21.42
N ASP A 144 -7.82 11.65 21.94
CA ASP A 144 -6.48 12.18 22.19
C ASP A 144 -5.71 12.42 20.88
N ASP A 145 -5.93 11.60 19.85
CA ASP A 145 -5.40 11.85 18.51
C ASP A 145 -6.04 13.12 17.92
N ILE A 146 -7.34 13.36 18.13
CA ILE A 146 -8.00 14.62 17.74
C ILE A 146 -7.38 15.81 18.47
N LYS A 147 -7.09 15.71 19.77
CA LYS A 147 -6.45 16.80 20.52
C LYS A 147 -5.03 17.09 20.00
N THR A 148 -4.20 16.05 19.86
CA THR A 148 -2.79 16.18 19.51
C THR A 148 -2.54 16.41 18.01
N GLY A 149 -3.45 15.95 17.15
CA GLY A 149 -3.28 15.91 15.71
C GLY A 149 -2.30 14.86 15.22
N HIS A 150 -1.97 13.87 16.06
CA HIS A 150 -1.11 12.75 15.72
C HIS A 150 -1.76 11.44 16.13
N VAL A 151 -1.92 10.53 15.18
CA VAL A 151 -2.48 9.20 15.49
C VAL A 151 -1.41 8.31 16.12
N ALA A 152 -1.50 8.09 17.43
CA ALA A 152 -0.52 7.31 18.20
C ALA A 152 -0.39 5.87 17.69
N SER A 153 -1.52 5.28 17.27
CA SER A 153 -1.58 3.91 16.76
C SER A 153 -0.78 3.67 15.47
N LEU A 154 -0.45 4.71 14.69
CA LEU A 154 0.45 4.57 13.54
C LEU A 154 1.89 4.22 13.95
N ARG A 155 2.27 4.51 15.21
CA ARG A 155 3.61 4.25 15.76
C ARG A 155 3.64 3.05 16.70
N ALA A 156 2.52 2.73 17.34
CA ALA A 156 2.46 1.71 18.40
C ALA A 156 2.34 0.27 17.89
N ASN A 157 2.16 0.05 16.58
CA ASN A 157 1.92 -1.27 15.97
C ASN A 157 0.83 -2.09 16.67
N ASN A 158 -0.19 -1.38 17.19
CA ASN A 158 -1.29 -1.95 17.98
C ASN A 158 -2.61 -1.98 17.21
N GLN A 159 -2.58 -1.65 15.92
CA GLN A 159 -3.73 -1.71 15.02
C GLN A 159 -3.44 -2.76 13.93
N PRO A 160 -4.29 -3.79 13.79
CA PRO A 160 -4.06 -4.86 12.82
C PRO A 160 -4.14 -4.34 11.38
N VAL A 161 -4.98 -3.34 11.14
CA VAL A 161 -5.14 -2.68 9.84
C VAL A 161 -5.17 -1.17 10.04
N ARG A 162 -4.50 -0.43 9.16
CA ARG A 162 -4.50 1.04 9.18
C ARG A 162 -5.68 1.56 8.37
N THR A 163 -6.48 2.44 8.98
CA THR A 163 -7.68 3.00 8.34
C THR A 163 -7.37 4.27 7.56
N THR A 164 -8.35 4.74 6.78
CA THR A 164 -8.27 6.05 6.08
C THR A 164 -8.15 7.20 7.08
N LEU A 165 -9.00 7.23 8.12
CA LEU A 165 -9.01 8.31 9.12
C LEU A 165 -7.74 8.34 9.99
N MET A 166 -7.04 7.21 10.14
CA MET A 166 -5.73 7.20 10.78
C MET A 166 -4.67 7.98 10.00
N LYS A 167 -4.79 8.05 8.67
CA LYS A 167 -3.72 8.54 7.78
C LYS A 167 -3.98 9.94 7.24
N VAL A 168 -5.20 10.21 6.80
CA VAL A 168 -5.53 11.45 6.10
C VAL A 168 -5.42 12.65 7.05
N ASP A 169 -4.71 13.68 6.62
CA ASP A 169 -4.43 14.89 7.40
C ASP A 169 -5.46 16.00 7.17
N THR A 170 -6.22 15.92 6.08
CA THR A 170 -7.08 17.01 5.57
C THR A 170 -8.47 16.49 5.17
N VAL A 171 -9.52 17.18 5.61
CA VAL A 171 -10.92 16.83 5.24
C VAL A 171 -11.15 17.05 3.75
N SER A 172 -10.50 18.06 3.17
CA SER A 172 -10.54 18.34 1.72
C SER A 172 -10.14 17.13 0.88
N THR A 173 -9.15 16.34 1.30
CA THR A 173 -8.74 15.12 0.59
C THR A 173 -9.86 14.08 0.57
N ILE A 174 -10.59 13.92 1.68
CA ILE A 174 -11.75 13.00 1.74
C ILE A 174 -12.85 13.50 0.81
N TRP A 175 -13.18 14.79 0.90
CA TRP A 175 -14.23 15.41 0.10
C TRP A 175 -13.94 15.35 -1.40
N ASP A 176 -12.72 15.74 -1.81
CA ASP A 176 -12.27 15.73 -3.21
C ASP A 176 -12.28 14.33 -3.79
N TYR A 177 -11.71 13.37 -3.06
CA TYR A 177 -11.64 11.98 -3.50
C TYR A 177 -13.03 11.37 -3.70
N ILE A 178 -13.97 11.64 -2.78
CA ILE A 178 -15.35 11.18 -2.92
C ILE A 178 -16.00 11.78 -4.17
N ARG A 179 -15.91 13.10 -4.36
CA ARG A 179 -16.46 13.78 -5.55
C ARG A 179 -15.85 13.26 -6.86
N ARG A 180 -14.54 13.04 -6.88
CA ARG A 180 -13.78 12.74 -8.10
C ARG A 180 -13.85 11.26 -8.48
N ALA A 181 -13.79 10.36 -7.50
CA ALA A 181 -13.52 8.95 -7.74
C ALA A 181 -14.58 8.00 -7.19
N MET A 182 -15.55 8.47 -6.39
CA MET A 182 -16.58 7.63 -5.78
C MET A 182 -18.01 7.96 -6.27
N PRO A 183 -18.93 6.99 -6.20
CA PRO A 183 -18.71 5.56 -5.94
C PRO A 183 -17.84 4.90 -7.00
N TRP A 184 -17.13 3.82 -6.66
CA TRP A 184 -16.13 3.19 -7.56
C TRP A 184 -16.69 2.80 -8.93
N ASN A 185 -17.97 2.40 -8.99
CA ASN A 185 -18.67 2.03 -10.22
C ASN A 185 -19.31 3.22 -10.96
N ALA A 186 -19.36 4.41 -10.34
CA ALA A 186 -19.93 5.62 -10.93
C ALA A 186 -19.20 6.89 -10.44
N PRO A 187 -17.91 7.09 -10.76
CA PRO A 187 -17.18 8.30 -10.37
C PRO A 187 -17.87 9.57 -10.87
N ARG A 188 -17.80 10.65 -10.08
CA ARG A 188 -18.41 11.97 -10.39
C ARG A 188 -19.93 11.97 -10.50
N SER A 189 -20.61 10.96 -9.96
CA SER A 189 -22.09 10.88 -9.97
C SER A 189 -22.76 11.64 -8.83
N LEU A 190 -22.04 11.98 -7.75
CA LEU A 190 -22.58 12.68 -6.59
C LEU A 190 -22.57 14.20 -6.78
N THR A 191 -23.64 14.85 -6.33
CA THR A 191 -23.75 16.31 -6.21
C THR A 191 -22.92 16.84 -5.03
N PRO A 192 -22.57 18.14 -4.99
CA PRO A 192 -21.82 18.72 -3.86
C PRO A 192 -22.45 18.46 -2.49
N ASP A 193 -23.77 18.61 -2.35
CA ASP A 193 -24.50 18.38 -1.09
C ASP A 193 -24.43 16.91 -0.65
N GLU A 194 -24.54 15.97 -1.60
CA GLU A 194 -24.36 14.54 -1.34
C GLU A 194 -22.94 14.20 -0.89
N VAL A 195 -21.92 14.83 -1.49
CA VAL A 195 -20.52 14.68 -1.05
C VAL A 195 -20.33 15.23 0.36
N TYR A 196 -20.93 16.38 0.70
CA TYR A 196 -20.92 16.90 2.07
C TYR A 196 -21.57 15.94 3.07
N ALA A 197 -22.73 15.38 2.71
CA ALA A 197 -23.47 14.47 3.56
C ALA A 197 -22.64 13.20 3.85
N VAL A 198 -22.11 12.54 2.82
CA VAL A 198 -21.27 11.33 3.00
C VAL A 198 -19.99 11.65 3.77
N THR A 199 -19.36 12.79 3.50
CA THR A 199 -18.18 13.23 4.26
C THR A 199 -18.53 13.45 5.73
N ALA A 200 -19.66 14.08 6.05
CA ALA A 200 -20.13 14.25 7.42
C ALA A 200 -20.35 12.91 8.13
N TYR A 201 -20.95 11.94 7.45
CA TYR A 201 -21.17 10.61 8.01
C TYR A 201 -19.87 9.86 8.31
N ILE A 202 -18.89 9.86 7.39
CA ILE A 202 -17.57 9.24 7.63
C ILE A 202 -16.86 9.91 8.82
N LEU A 203 -16.94 11.24 8.92
CA LEU A 203 -16.36 11.98 10.04
C LEU A 203 -17.08 11.68 11.36
N ASN A 204 -18.39 11.45 11.33
CA ASN A 204 -19.15 11.07 12.51
C ASN A 204 -18.79 9.66 13.00
N LEU A 205 -18.63 8.70 12.09
CA LEU A 205 -18.17 7.36 12.43
C LEU A 205 -16.78 7.38 13.11
N GLY A 206 -15.93 8.34 12.76
CA GLY A 206 -14.63 8.58 13.41
C GLY A 206 -14.69 9.46 14.66
N GLU A 207 -15.89 9.79 15.17
CA GLU A 207 -16.12 10.66 16.33
C GLU A 207 -15.57 12.10 16.16
N ILE A 208 -15.27 12.51 14.92
CA ILE A 208 -14.75 13.83 14.58
C ILE A 208 -15.86 14.89 14.59
N VAL A 209 -17.12 14.50 14.36
CA VAL A 209 -18.30 15.38 14.43
C VAL A 209 -19.49 14.64 15.09
N PRO A 210 -20.41 15.35 15.77
CA PRO A 210 -21.58 14.71 16.40
C PRO A 210 -22.61 14.23 15.37
N ALA A 211 -23.55 13.39 15.80
CA ALA A 211 -24.52 12.73 14.91
C ALA A 211 -25.58 13.68 14.31
N ASP A 212 -25.81 14.84 14.91
CA ASP A 212 -26.71 15.89 14.44
C ASP A 212 -25.99 16.95 13.58
N PHE A 213 -24.70 16.75 13.28
CA PHE A 213 -23.89 17.73 12.58
C PHE A 213 -24.31 17.91 11.11
N VAL A 214 -24.20 19.15 10.63
CA VAL A 214 -24.36 19.52 9.22
C VAL A 214 -23.04 20.12 8.72
N LEU A 215 -22.36 19.39 7.83
CA LEU A 215 -21.13 19.86 7.19
C LEU A 215 -21.49 20.79 6.03
N SER A 216 -20.74 21.87 5.84
CA SER A 216 -20.96 22.86 4.78
C SER A 216 -19.66 23.51 4.32
N ASP A 217 -19.74 24.24 3.21
CA ASP A 217 -18.65 25.10 2.73
C ASP A 217 -18.17 26.12 3.78
N LYS A 218 -19.05 26.50 4.70
CA LYS A 218 -18.78 27.53 5.72
C LYS A 218 -18.04 27.01 6.95
N ASN A 219 -18.19 25.72 7.30
CA ASN A 219 -17.68 25.16 8.55
C ASN A 219 -16.64 24.05 8.37
N ILE A 220 -16.44 23.54 7.16
CA ILE A 220 -15.49 22.44 6.88
C ILE A 220 -14.05 22.76 7.32
N ALA A 221 -13.67 24.05 7.29
CA ALA A 221 -12.35 24.50 7.74
C ALA A 221 -12.15 24.32 9.24
N ASP A 222 -13.20 24.45 10.04
CA ASP A 222 -13.14 24.18 11.48
C ASP A 222 -13.09 22.68 11.76
N VAL A 223 -13.80 21.87 10.96
CA VAL A 223 -13.75 20.42 11.06
C VAL A 223 -12.35 19.88 10.72
N GLN A 224 -11.64 20.47 9.75
CA GLN A 224 -10.27 20.07 9.41
C GLN A 224 -9.29 20.24 10.59
N LYS A 225 -9.52 21.20 11.48
CA LYS A 225 -8.71 21.37 12.72
C LYS A 225 -8.88 20.21 13.70
N ARG A 226 -9.92 19.39 13.53
CA ARG A 226 -10.21 18.21 14.34
C ARG A 226 -9.73 16.90 13.70
N MET A 227 -9.10 16.94 12.54
CA MET A 227 -8.59 15.71 11.91
C MET A 227 -7.54 15.04 12.83
N PRO A 228 -7.68 13.73 13.13
CA PRO A 228 -6.82 13.02 14.08
C PRO A 228 -5.34 13.01 13.70
N ASN A 229 -5.02 13.06 12.41
CA ASN A 229 -3.64 13.01 11.91
C ASN A 229 -3.19 14.32 11.22
N ARG A 230 -3.84 15.46 11.50
CA ARG A 230 -3.54 16.75 10.82
C ARG A 230 -2.09 17.22 10.93
N ASN A 231 -1.37 16.81 11.97
CA ASN A 231 0.03 17.14 12.20
C ASN A 231 0.97 15.96 11.85
N GLY A 232 0.43 14.81 11.41
CA GLY A 232 1.18 13.58 11.20
C GLY A 232 2.07 13.54 9.96
N MET A 233 1.91 14.50 9.04
CA MET A 233 2.67 14.54 7.78
C MET A 233 3.91 15.42 7.91
N THR A 234 5.06 14.92 7.46
CA THR A 234 6.33 15.66 7.49
C THR A 234 7.07 15.60 6.15
N ARG A 235 7.70 16.72 5.78
CA ARG A 235 8.68 16.79 4.68
C ARG A 235 10.11 16.55 5.14
N ALA A 236 10.32 16.33 6.43
CA ALA A 236 11.58 15.94 7.04
C ALA A 236 11.65 14.41 7.15
N HIS A 237 11.56 13.73 6.00
CA HIS A 237 11.48 12.27 5.92
C HIS A 237 12.84 11.57 5.99
N GLY A 238 13.94 12.28 6.26
CA GLY A 238 15.29 11.70 6.31
C GLY A 238 15.83 11.20 4.98
N MET A 239 14.97 10.99 3.96
CA MET A 239 15.42 10.70 2.60
C MET A 239 16.19 11.91 2.06
N TRP A 240 17.43 11.63 1.69
CA TRP A 240 18.41 12.42 0.95
C TRP A 240 17.83 13.63 0.21
N ARG A 241 18.04 14.84 0.75
CA ARG A 241 18.04 16.04 -0.10
C ARG A 241 19.41 16.16 -0.75
N VAL A 242 19.45 16.77 -1.93
CA VAL A 242 20.71 17.07 -2.61
C VAL A 242 21.57 17.92 -1.68
N GLY A 243 22.67 17.36 -1.15
CA GLY A 243 23.58 18.01 -0.20
C GLY A 243 23.50 17.52 1.26
N ASP A 244 22.49 16.72 1.63
CA ASP A 244 22.41 16.14 2.97
C ASP A 244 23.44 15.01 3.17
N LYS A 245 23.84 14.79 4.42
CA LYS A 245 24.67 13.62 4.76
C LYS A 245 23.84 12.35 4.65
N PRO A 246 24.42 11.26 4.09
CA PRO A 246 23.89 9.93 4.22
C PRO A 246 23.36 9.54 5.59
N ASP A 247 22.12 9.04 5.63
CA ASP A 247 21.59 8.29 6.77
C ASP A 247 22.19 6.87 6.82
N THR A 248 22.64 6.33 5.68
CA THR A 248 23.40 5.09 5.61
C THR A 248 24.91 5.34 5.52
N HIS A 249 25.68 4.81 6.47
CA HIS A 249 27.15 4.85 6.43
C HIS A 249 27.77 3.57 5.83
N ASN A 250 27.04 2.90 4.93
CA ASN A 250 27.46 1.61 4.39
C ASN A 250 28.69 1.78 3.49
N ARG A 251 29.81 1.21 3.92
CA ARG A 251 30.95 0.92 3.04
C ARG A 251 30.71 -0.46 2.43
N ALA A 252 30.68 -0.53 1.10
CA ALA A 252 30.59 -1.82 0.42
C ALA A 252 31.78 -2.68 0.82
N CYS A 253 31.51 -3.90 1.28
CA CYS A 253 32.55 -4.90 1.42
C CYS A 253 32.98 -5.37 0.02
N MET A 254 34.29 -5.39 -0.22
CA MET A 254 34.86 -5.75 -1.53
C MET A 254 35.66 -7.07 -1.51
N GLN A 255 36.08 -7.54 -0.33
CA GLN A 255 36.89 -8.74 -0.15
C GLN A 255 36.43 -9.46 1.12
N ASP A 256 36.39 -10.80 1.06
CA ASP A 256 36.06 -11.70 2.18
C ASP A 256 34.80 -11.29 2.95
N CYS A 257 33.77 -10.90 2.20
CA CYS A 257 32.50 -10.48 2.77
C CYS A 257 31.84 -11.66 3.50
N PRO A 258 31.24 -11.42 4.68
CA PRO A 258 30.48 -12.45 5.38
C PRO A 258 29.52 -13.12 4.40
N GLU A 259 29.48 -14.46 4.40
CA GLU A 259 28.62 -15.21 3.48
C GLU A 259 27.19 -14.67 3.53
N ALA A 260 26.57 -14.54 2.35
CA ALA A 260 25.16 -14.20 2.25
C ALA A 260 24.38 -15.22 3.11
N GLY A 261 23.73 -14.72 4.15
CA GLY A 261 23.11 -15.54 5.17
C GLY A 261 22.02 -16.47 4.64
N ILE A 262 21.44 -17.24 5.56
CA ILE A 262 20.31 -18.13 5.31
C ILE A 262 19.20 -17.36 4.57
N VAL A 263 18.60 -17.98 3.55
CA VAL A 263 17.43 -17.41 2.86
C VAL A 263 16.29 -17.29 3.87
N THR A 264 16.00 -16.08 4.32
CA THR A 264 14.94 -15.78 5.30
C THR A 264 13.58 -15.48 4.66
N SER A 265 13.56 -15.20 3.36
CA SER A 265 12.35 -14.94 2.57
C SER A 265 12.56 -15.34 1.12
N ALA A 266 11.54 -15.94 0.51
CA ALA A 266 11.50 -16.28 -0.91
C ALA A 266 10.09 -16.04 -1.44
N LEU A 267 9.97 -15.71 -2.73
CA LEU A 267 8.67 -15.64 -3.39
C LEU A 267 8.01 -17.03 -3.34
N PRO A 268 6.74 -17.13 -2.94
CA PRO A 268 5.96 -18.36 -3.12
C PRO A 268 5.97 -18.81 -4.57
N ALA A 269 5.84 -20.11 -4.81
CA ALA A 269 5.89 -20.68 -6.17
C ALA A 269 4.91 -20.00 -7.13
N TYR A 270 3.66 -19.76 -6.71
CA TYR A 270 2.62 -19.10 -7.51
C TYR A 270 2.94 -17.64 -7.88
N ALA A 271 3.81 -16.97 -7.13
CA ALA A 271 4.15 -15.56 -7.32
C ALA A 271 5.48 -15.36 -8.07
N ARG A 272 6.25 -16.44 -8.25
CA ARG A 272 7.62 -16.37 -8.76
C ARG A 272 7.66 -15.92 -10.22
N ASP A 273 6.73 -16.36 -11.05
CA ASP A 273 6.63 -16.07 -12.48
C ASP A 273 5.34 -15.33 -12.87
N ALA A 274 4.56 -14.87 -11.88
CA ALA A 274 3.29 -14.18 -12.10
C ALA A 274 3.39 -12.91 -12.96
N HIS A 275 4.60 -12.35 -13.11
CA HIS A 275 4.89 -11.20 -13.97
C HIS A 275 5.94 -11.53 -15.04
N GLY A 276 6.06 -12.80 -15.43
CA GLY A 276 7.06 -13.29 -16.37
C GLY A 276 8.45 -13.44 -15.76
N ASP A 277 9.48 -13.36 -16.62
CA ASP A 277 10.86 -13.61 -16.23
C ASP A 277 11.53 -12.39 -15.58
N LEU A 278 11.88 -12.50 -14.29
CA LEU A 278 12.58 -11.43 -13.57
C LEU A 278 14.03 -11.25 -14.03
N ALA A 279 14.66 -12.25 -14.67
CA ALA A 279 15.98 -12.08 -15.29
C ALA A 279 15.89 -11.09 -16.45
N ALA A 280 14.89 -11.22 -17.32
CA ALA A 280 14.66 -10.35 -18.47
C ALA A 280 14.29 -8.90 -18.06
N GLN A 281 13.69 -8.70 -16.89
CA GLN A 281 13.29 -7.38 -16.39
C GLN A 281 14.42 -6.61 -15.69
N ASN A 282 15.51 -7.29 -15.34
CA ASN A 282 16.65 -6.67 -14.67
C ASN A 282 17.80 -6.43 -15.64
N ARG A 283 18.55 -5.36 -15.40
CA ARG A 283 19.77 -5.10 -16.19
C ARG A 283 20.80 -6.20 -15.92
N VAL A 284 21.47 -6.64 -16.98
CA VAL A 284 22.59 -7.59 -16.89
C VAL A 284 23.86 -6.95 -16.30
N ILE A 285 23.85 -5.67 -15.95
CA ILE A 285 24.95 -4.95 -15.28
C ILE A 285 24.37 -4.19 -14.07
N GLY A 286 24.96 -4.40 -12.89
CA GLY A 286 24.56 -3.76 -11.64
C GLY A 286 24.69 -4.67 -10.42
N PRO A 287 24.49 -4.12 -9.20
CA PRO A 287 24.57 -4.90 -7.96
C PRO A 287 23.40 -5.88 -7.79
N VAL A 288 22.28 -5.63 -8.48
CA VAL A 288 21.10 -6.51 -8.48
C VAL A 288 21.10 -7.33 -9.76
N ARG A 289 21.06 -8.66 -9.62
CA ARG A 289 20.92 -9.60 -10.73
C ARG A 289 19.54 -10.21 -10.70
N GLY A 290 18.83 -10.15 -11.83
CA GLY A 290 17.58 -10.88 -11.98
C GLY A 290 17.77 -12.39 -11.82
N VAL A 291 16.68 -13.08 -11.52
CA VAL A 291 16.63 -14.55 -11.39
C VAL A 291 15.76 -15.04 -12.53
N ASP A 292 16.21 -16.07 -13.25
CA ASP A 292 15.33 -16.75 -14.21
C ASP A 292 14.21 -17.42 -13.41
N THR A 293 13.00 -16.88 -13.52
CA THR A 293 11.84 -17.36 -12.75
C THR A 293 11.15 -18.54 -13.38
N LYS A 294 11.51 -18.91 -14.62
CA LYS A 294 11.00 -20.11 -15.32
C LYS A 294 11.68 -21.40 -14.83
N LEU A 295 12.86 -21.29 -14.21
CA LEU A 295 13.54 -22.40 -13.56
C LEU A 295 13.01 -22.65 -12.14
N PRO A 296 13.25 -23.83 -11.53
CA PRO A 296 12.98 -24.04 -10.11
C PRO A 296 13.71 -23.01 -9.22
N PRO A 297 13.17 -22.68 -8.03
CA PRO A 297 13.86 -21.82 -7.07
C PRO A 297 15.27 -22.33 -6.76
N LEU A 298 16.25 -21.43 -6.72
CA LEU A 298 17.61 -21.77 -6.29
C LEU A 298 17.57 -22.21 -4.82
N SER A 299 18.20 -23.35 -4.52
CA SER A 299 18.31 -23.90 -3.17
C SER A 299 19.77 -24.14 -2.81
N GLY A 300 20.10 -24.14 -1.50
CA GLY A 300 21.48 -24.36 -1.04
C GLY A 300 22.35 -23.09 -1.06
N THR A 301 23.66 -23.26 -1.11
CA THR A 301 24.64 -22.17 -0.96
C THR A 301 24.83 -21.36 -2.25
N ALA A 302 25.39 -20.16 -2.14
CA ALA A 302 25.75 -19.33 -3.31
C ALA A 302 26.73 -20.07 -4.24
N ALA A 303 27.68 -20.82 -3.68
CA ALA A 303 28.63 -21.61 -4.45
C ALA A 303 27.95 -22.71 -5.29
N GLN A 304 26.97 -23.41 -4.71
CA GLN A 304 26.19 -24.44 -5.42
C GLN A 304 25.40 -23.86 -6.60
N ASN A 305 24.96 -22.61 -6.48
CA ASN A 305 24.14 -21.93 -7.48
C ASN A 305 24.94 -21.08 -8.48
N ALA A 306 26.26 -20.96 -8.32
CA ALA A 306 27.10 -20.08 -9.13
C ALA A 306 27.12 -20.47 -10.61
N SER A 307 27.13 -21.78 -10.92
CA SER A 307 27.11 -22.30 -12.29
C SER A 307 25.79 -22.00 -13.01
N VAL A 308 24.66 -22.23 -12.33
CA VAL A 308 23.31 -21.94 -12.85
C VAL A 308 23.16 -20.44 -13.15
N ARG A 309 23.61 -19.57 -12.22
CA ARG A 309 23.61 -18.12 -12.41
C ARG A 309 24.48 -17.68 -13.58
N LYS A 310 25.67 -18.28 -13.75
CA LYS A 310 26.59 -17.94 -14.83
C LYS A 310 26.03 -18.35 -16.20
N MET A 311 25.40 -19.52 -16.30
CA MET A 311 24.72 -19.95 -17.52
C MET A 311 23.54 -19.05 -17.88
N ALA A 312 22.69 -18.71 -16.90
CA ALA A 312 21.56 -17.80 -17.12
C ALA A 312 22.01 -16.41 -17.60
N ALA A 313 23.09 -15.87 -17.03
CA ALA A 313 23.67 -14.58 -17.43
C ALA A 313 24.28 -14.62 -18.85
N LEU A 314 24.94 -15.73 -19.21
CA LEU A 314 25.47 -15.93 -20.56
C LEU A 314 24.34 -16.04 -21.59
N ALA A 315 23.25 -16.74 -21.26
CA ALA A 315 22.07 -16.85 -22.10
C ALA A 315 21.38 -15.49 -22.33
N THR A 316 21.25 -14.66 -21.29
CA THR A 316 20.67 -13.30 -21.44
C THR A 316 21.52 -12.38 -22.32
N LEU A 317 22.83 -12.58 -22.39
CA LEU A 317 23.74 -11.82 -23.24
C LEU A 317 23.86 -12.37 -24.67
N GLY A 318 23.15 -13.46 -25.01
CA GLY A 318 23.32 -14.15 -26.29
C GLY A 318 24.70 -14.79 -26.46
N MET A 319 25.42 -15.03 -25.35
CA MET A 319 26.76 -15.61 -25.31
C MET A 319 26.75 -17.06 -24.78
N ALA A 320 25.59 -17.72 -24.76
CA ALA A 320 25.50 -19.13 -24.43
C ALA A 320 26.05 -19.98 -25.58
N SER A 321 26.83 -21.02 -25.26
CA SER A 321 27.29 -22.00 -26.25
C SER A 321 26.10 -22.70 -26.92
N PRO A 322 26.18 -23.02 -28.22
CA PRO A 322 25.13 -23.74 -28.95
C PRO A 322 24.83 -25.15 -28.41
N ASP A 323 25.73 -25.71 -27.59
CA ASP A 323 25.58 -27.03 -26.95
C ASP A 323 24.90 -27.01 -25.57
N ALA A 324 24.38 -25.85 -25.12
CA ALA A 324 23.60 -25.80 -23.89
C ALA A 324 22.25 -26.52 -24.08
N PRO A 325 21.86 -27.47 -23.21
CA PRO A 325 20.57 -28.14 -23.33
C PRO A 325 19.45 -27.10 -23.19
N ALA A 326 18.75 -26.86 -24.30
CA ALA A 326 17.54 -26.05 -24.32
C ALA A 326 16.48 -26.73 -23.44
N GLN A 327 16.26 -26.19 -22.24
CA GLN A 327 15.11 -26.59 -21.45
C GLN A 327 13.87 -25.93 -22.03
N THR A 328 12.95 -26.78 -22.47
CA THR A 328 11.62 -26.43 -22.96
C THR A 328 10.87 -25.63 -21.89
N ALA A 329 10.74 -24.32 -22.11
CA ALA A 329 9.73 -23.53 -21.41
C ALA A 329 8.37 -24.22 -21.63
N ALA A 330 7.64 -24.48 -20.54
CA ALA A 330 6.28 -24.99 -20.63
C ALA A 330 5.48 -24.08 -21.58
N ALA A 331 4.88 -24.66 -22.61
CA ALA A 331 4.12 -23.92 -23.61
C ALA A 331 2.90 -23.28 -22.92
N THR A 332 2.99 -21.98 -22.63
CA THR A 332 1.85 -21.17 -22.20
C THR A 332 0.80 -21.22 -23.31
N SER A 333 -0.41 -21.69 -23.01
CA SER A 333 -1.46 -21.79 -24.03
C SER A 333 -1.82 -20.39 -24.57
N PRO A 334 -2.20 -20.25 -25.86
CA PRO A 334 -2.64 -18.97 -26.42
C PRO A 334 -3.78 -18.30 -25.63
N ALA A 335 -4.65 -19.11 -25.02
CA ALA A 335 -5.73 -18.64 -24.17
C ALA A 335 -5.23 -18.08 -22.82
N ALA A 336 -4.19 -18.67 -22.23
CA ALA A 336 -3.54 -18.13 -21.03
C ALA A 336 -2.89 -16.77 -21.32
N THR A 337 -2.27 -16.61 -22.50
CA THR A 337 -1.74 -15.32 -22.96
C THR A 337 -2.85 -14.28 -23.16
N LEU A 338 -4.00 -14.68 -23.72
CA LEU A 338 -5.15 -13.78 -23.84
C LEU A 338 -5.70 -13.36 -22.48
N ALA A 339 -5.76 -14.26 -21.50
CA ALA A 339 -6.22 -13.96 -20.15
C ALA A 339 -5.30 -12.97 -19.43
N ASP A 340 -3.98 -13.12 -19.59
CA ASP A 340 -3.01 -12.18 -19.05
C ASP A 340 -3.11 -10.80 -19.73
N LYS A 341 -3.11 -10.78 -21.06
CA LYS A 341 -3.19 -9.55 -21.86
C LYS A 341 -4.45 -8.73 -21.57
N ASN A 342 -5.56 -9.39 -21.30
CA ASN A 342 -6.83 -8.74 -20.96
C ASN A 342 -7.01 -8.51 -19.45
N GLY A 343 -5.96 -8.73 -18.64
CA GLY A 343 -5.95 -8.41 -17.20
C GLY A 343 -6.78 -9.36 -16.32
N CYS A 344 -7.27 -10.48 -16.84
CA CYS A 344 -8.09 -11.43 -16.11
C CYS A 344 -7.32 -12.02 -14.91
N LEU A 345 -6.01 -12.21 -15.05
CA LEU A 345 -5.13 -12.78 -14.03
C LEU A 345 -4.89 -11.85 -12.82
N ALA A 346 -5.28 -10.58 -12.89
CA ALA A 346 -5.25 -9.67 -11.75
C ALA A 346 -6.31 -10.05 -10.70
N CYS A 347 -7.46 -10.53 -11.15
CA CYS A 347 -8.61 -10.87 -10.29
C CYS A 347 -8.83 -12.38 -10.14
N HIS A 348 -8.31 -13.21 -11.04
CA HIS A 348 -8.47 -14.67 -11.03
C HIS A 348 -7.11 -15.38 -11.03
N GLY A 349 -6.96 -16.46 -10.26
CA GLY A 349 -5.83 -17.39 -10.39
C GLY A 349 -6.24 -18.62 -11.21
N VAL A 350 -5.27 -19.33 -11.79
CA VAL A 350 -5.53 -20.58 -12.51
C VAL A 350 -6.02 -21.65 -11.52
N THR A 351 -5.29 -21.83 -10.42
CA THR A 351 -5.61 -22.78 -9.35
C THR A 351 -6.09 -22.13 -8.06
N ASP A 352 -5.64 -20.90 -7.78
CA ASP A 352 -5.87 -20.24 -6.50
C ASP A 352 -6.93 -19.14 -6.60
N LYS A 353 -7.81 -19.05 -5.61
CA LYS A 353 -8.80 -17.96 -5.50
C LYS A 353 -8.09 -16.63 -5.23
N LYS A 354 -8.50 -15.57 -5.93
CA LYS A 354 -8.03 -14.18 -5.71
C LYS A 354 -9.24 -13.31 -5.33
N ILE A 355 -9.53 -12.26 -6.10
CA ILE A 355 -10.72 -11.43 -5.95
C ILE A 355 -11.95 -12.21 -6.44
N GLY A 356 -11.83 -12.84 -7.60
CA GLY A 356 -12.78 -13.80 -8.14
C GLY A 356 -12.36 -15.26 -7.87
N PRO A 357 -13.23 -16.22 -8.22
CA PRO A 357 -12.92 -17.65 -8.09
C PRO A 357 -11.72 -18.05 -8.96
N ALA A 358 -11.03 -19.12 -8.58
CA ALA A 358 -10.01 -19.71 -9.42
C ALA A 358 -10.63 -20.26 -10.72
N PHE A 359 -9.88 -20.27 -11.82
CA PHE A 359 -10.34 -20.90 -13.06
C PHE A 359 -10.62 -22.39 -12.88
N SER A 360 -9.86 -23.08 -12.04
CA SER A 360 -10.12 -24.46 -11.63
C SER A 360 -11.47 -24.64 -10.92
N GLU A 361 -11.86 -23.69 -10.06
CA GLU A 361 -13.15 -23.70 -9.36
C GLU A 361 -14.30 -23.47 -10.35
N VAL A 362 -14.13 -22.53 -11.29
CA VAL A 362 -15.09 -22.29 -12.37
C VAL A 362 -15.25 -23.54 -13.22
N ALA A 363 -14.16 -24.15 -13.68
CA ALA A 363 -14.19 -25.39 -14.43
C ALA A 363 -14.93 -26.50 -13.68
N THR A 364 -14.69 -26.63 -12.38
CA THR A 364 -15.35 -27.62 -11.52
C THR A 364 -16.85 -27.37 -11.39
N LYS A 365 -17.27 -26.12 -11.14
CA LYS A 365 -18.68 -25.77 -10.95
C LYS A 365 -19.52 -25.96 -12.22
N TYR A 366 -18.95 -25.64 -13.39
CA TYR A 366 -19.63 -25.72 -14.68
C TYR A 366 -19.32 -27.02 -15.44
N HIS A 367 -18.63 -27.97 -14.81
CA HIS A 367 -18.29 -29.25 -15.43
C HIS A 367 -19.55 -30.00 -15.87
N GLY A 368 -19.60 -30.41 -17.15
CA GLY A 368 -20.70 -31.20 -17.71
C GLY A 368 -21.97 -30.42 -18.05
N GLN A 369 -21.99 -29.09 -17.89
CA GLN A 369 -23.11 -28.26 -18.34
C GLN A 369 -22.94 -27.88 -19.83
N SER A 370 -23.92 -28.21 -20.66
CA SER A 370 -23.84 -28.01 -22.12
C SER A 370 -23.90 -26.54 -22.54
N ASP A 371 -24.44 -25.68 -21.69
CA ASP A 371 -24.59 -24.24 -21.90
C ASP A 371 -23.51 -23.40 -21.17
N ALA A 372 -22.54 -24.06 -20.52
CA ALA A 372 -21.52 -23.41 -19.71
C ALA A 372 -20.77 -22.30 -20.45
N THR A 373 -20.35 -22.56 -21.70
CA THR A 373 -19.60 -21.59 -22.49
C THR A 373 -20.43 -20.33 -22.73
N GLU A 374 -21.67 -20.46 -23.20
CA GLU A 374 -22.54 -19.30 -23.47
C GLU A 374 -22.87 -18.51 -22.20
N THR A 375 -23.20 -19.22 -21.12
CA THR A 375 -23.52 -18.62 -19.82
C THR A 375 -22.33 -17.83 -19.27
N LEU A 376 -21.12 -18.37 -19.35
CA LEU A 376 -19.90 -17.70 -18.89
C LEU A 376 -19.51 -16.53 -19.79
N VAL A 377 -19.62 -16.66 -21.12
CA VAL A 377 -19.37 -15.55 -22.05
C VAL A 377 -20.32 -14.38 -21.75
N ALA A 378 -21.62 -14.65 -21.60
CA ALA A 378 -22.61 -13.63 -21.27
C ALA A 378 -22.30 -12.96 -19.91
N LYS A 379 -21.94 -13.75 -18.90
CA LYS A 379 -21.57 -13.23 -17.57
C LYS A 379 -20.31 -12.38 -17.60
N ILE A 380 -19.30 -12.75 -18.40
CA ILE A 380 -18.06 -11.97 -18.53
C ILE A 380 -18.33 -10.63 -19.20
N ARG A 381 -19.13 -10.62 -20.27
CA ARG A 381 -19.46 -9.38 -20.99
C ARG A 381 -20.35 -8.44 -20.17
N ALA A 382 -21.34 -8.96 -19.46
CA ALA A 382 -22.31 -8.17 -18.70
C ALA A 382 -21.84 -7.84 -17.26
N GLY A 383 -20.89 -8.61 -16.72
CA GLY A 383 -20.50 -8.52 -15.30
C GLY A 383 -21.59 -9.02 -14.34
N GLY A 384 -21.41 -8.70 -13.06
CA GLY A 384 -22.41 -8.90 -12.01
C GLY A 384 -21.90 -9.67 -10.78
N ALA A 385 -22.76 -9.79 -9.78
CA ALA A 385 -22.49 -10.45 -8.49
C ALA A 385 -23.34 -11.72 -8.31
N GLY A 386 -23.21 -12.39 -7.14
CA GLY A 386 -24.14 -13.41 -6.64
C GLY A 386 -23.70 -14.86 -6.86
N ASN A 387 -22.99 -15.17 -7.95
CA ASN A 387 -22.65 -16.57 -8.29
C ASN A 387 -21.51 -17.14 -7.43
N TRP A 388 -20.67 -16.28 -6.86
CA TRP A 388 -19.42 -16.63 -6.16
C TRP A 388 -19.17 -15.78 -4.90
N GLY A 389 -20.16 -14.99 -4.48
CA GLY A 389 -20.05 -14.03 -3.38
C GLY A 389 -20.75 -12.70 -3.69
N SER A 390 -20.59 -11.74 -2.78
CA SER A 390 -21.14 -10.39 -2.88
C SER A 390 -20.32 -9.48 -3.80
N MET A 391 -19.04 -9.80 -4.06
CA MET A 391 -18.17 -9.01 -4.93
C MET A 391 -18.62 -9.10 -6.41
N PRO A 392 -19.02 -7.99 -7.04
CA PRO A 392 -19.38 -7.98 -8.46
C PRO A 392 -18.13 -8.02 -9.34
N MET A 393 -18.17 -8.82 -10.41
CA MET A 393 -17.20 -8.72 -11.50
C MET A 393 -17.64 -7.60 -12.46
N PRO A 394 -16.80 -6.59 -12.76
CA PRO A 394 -17.15 -5.54 -13.71
C PRO A 394 -17.40 -6.09 -15.12
N PRO A 395 -18.29 -5.48 -15.92
CA PRO A 395 -18.50 -5.84 -17.32
C PRO A 395 -17.20 -5.76 -18.12
N GLN A 396 -16.86 -6.81 -18.88
CA GLN A 396 -15.68 -6.86 -19.73
C GLN A 396 -16.03 -6.60 -21.20
N SER A 397 -16.80 -5.54 -21.48
CA SER A 397 -17.28 -5.23 -22.83
C SER A 397 -16.19 -4.82 -23.82
N GLN A 398 -15.01 -4.46 -23.32
CA GLN A 398 -13.83 -4.08 -24.10
C GLN A 398 -13.08 -5.28 -24.70
N VAL A 399 -13.35 -6.51 -24.24
CA VAL A 399 -12.71 -7.73 -24.76
C VAL A 399 -13.58 -8.31 -25.88
N ALA A 400 -12.95 -8.67 -26.99
CA ALA A 400 -13.66 -9.28 -28.12
C ALA A 400 -14.32 -10.59 -27.69
N GLU A 401 -15.57 -10.81 -28.12
CA GLU A 401 -16.34 -11.99 -27.70
C GLU A 401 -15.67 -13.31 -28.10
N THR A 402 -14.98 -13.33 -29.24
CA THR A 402 -14.16 -14.47 -29.71
C THR A 402 -13.03 -14.80 -28.73
N ASP A 403 -12.39 -13.79 -28.16
CA ASP A 403 -11.31 -13.95 -27.20
C ASP A 403 -11.87 -14.41 -25.85
N VAL A 404 -13.01 -13.83 -25.42
CA VAL A 404 -13.74 -14.28 -24.22
C VAL A 404 -14.09 -15.76 -24.33
N ARG A 405 -14.66 -16.19 -25.47
CA ARG A 405 -15.00 -17.59 -25.72
C ARG A 405 -13.75 -18.49 -25.69
N THR A 406 -12.66 -18.07 -26.33
CA THR A 406 -11.39 -18.81 -26.33
C THR A 406 -10.86 -19.02 -24.91
N MET A 407 -10.94 -17.99 -24.06
CA MET A 407 -10.55 -18.08 -22.65
C MET A 407 -11.49 -18.98 -21.84
N VAL A 408 -12.82 -18.86 -22.03
CA VAL A 408 -13.81 -19.70 -21.36
C VAL A 408 -13.62 -21.18 -21.69
N ASP A 409 -13.43 -21.52 -22.97
CA ASP A 409 -13.19 -22.89 -23.39
C ASP A 409 -11.88 -23.45 -22.81
N TRP A 410 -10.85 -22.62 -22.67
CA TRP A 410 -9.62 -23.00 -21.98
C TRP A 410 -9.84 -23.24 -20.48
N ILE A 411 -10.61 -22.38 -19.81
CA ILE A 411 -10.98 -22.54 -18.40
C ILE A 411 -11.73 -23.86 -18.19
N LEU A 412 -12.79 -24.11 -18.98
CA LEU A 412 -13.65 -25.29 -18.85
C LEU A 412 -12.91 -26.61 -19.14
N ARG A 413 -11.85 -26.58 -19.96
CA ARG A 413 -10.98 -27.75 -20.21
C ARG A 413 -9.95 -28.01 -19.10
N GLY A 414 -9.99 -27.25 -18.01
CA GLY A 414 -9.05 -27.36 -16.91
C GLY A 414 -7.75 -26.65 -17.22
N ALA A 415 -7.81 -25.31 -17.24
CA ALA A 415 -6.68 -24.41 -17.39
C ALA A 415 -5.43 -24.90 -16.62
N LYS A 416 -4.30 -24.97 -17.32
CA LYS A 416 -2.97 -25.34 -16.81
C LYS A 416 -1.92 -24.39 -17.35
#